data_AF-A0A7X9I3D6-F1
#
_entry.id   AF-A0A7X9I3D6-F1
#
_cell.length_a   1.000
_cell.length_b   1.000
_cell.length_c   1.000
_cell.angle_alpha   90.00
_cell.angle_beta   90.00
_cell.angle_gamma   90.00
#
_symmetry.space_group_name_H-M   'P 1'
#
loop_
_entity.id
_entity.type
_entity.pdbx_description
1 polymer ?
#
loop_
_entity_poly.entity_id
_entity_poly.type
_entity_poly.pdbx_seq_one_letter_code
_entity_poly.pdbx_strand_id
1 'polypeptide(L)'
;MKEITGKIQAIAAKLFAEDKIDVFLAWEQGELDFQTKSYVARSAEDVKNIVFNEYAIYNVANSLLKFRDSHERIGIAVKGCDSRGIVRLLEDLQMKRERLYIVGIPCPGMKDPLIAARNYGGFEQAKQEEGLAKKCLDCIEPNPVIYDEIVGPLQSPRQSGERFARVKELEGMSADERYQFWADTLS
;
A
#
# COMPACT_ATOMS: atom_id res chain seq x y z
N MET A 1 7.93 0.29 -13.29
CA MET A 1 7.93 0.94 -11.94
C MET A 1 8.83 2.17 -11.89
N LYS A 2 10.07 2.15 -12.40
CA LYS A 2 10.92 3.36 -12.50
C LYS A 2 10.25 4.55 -13.19
N GLU A 3 9.51 4.31 -14.28
CA GLU A 3 8.74 5.37 -14.95
C GLU A 3 7.65 5.98 -14.04
N ILE A 4 6.96 5.13 -13.27
CA ILE A 4 5.95 5.58 -12.29
C ILE A 4 6.63 6.42 -11.20
N THR A 5 7.78 5.97 -10.68
CA THR A 5 8.59 6.76 -9.74
C THR A 5 8.90 8.15 -10.30
N GLY A 6 9.42 8.23 -11.53
CA GLY A 6 9.75 9.52 -12.15
C GLY A 6 8.54 10.44 -12.31
N LYS A 7 7.37 9.89 -12.65
CA LYS A 7 6.11 10.66 -12.73
C LYS A 7 5.65 11.16 -11.36
N ILE A 8 5.71 10.33 -10.32
CA ILE A 8 5.39 10.74 -8.94
C ILE A 8 6.33 11.86 -8.49
N GLN A 9 7.64 11.71 -8.76
CA GLN A 9 8.64 12.72 -8.44
C GLN A 9 8.34 14.04 -9.16
N ALA A 10 8.04 14.01 -10.46
CA ALA A 10 7.69 15.21 -11.21
C ALA A 10 6.45 15.92 -10.66
N ILE A 11 5.40 15.16 -10.30
CA ILE A 11 4.18 15.71 -9.69
C ILE A 11 4.49 16.32 -8.32
N ALA A 12 5.20 15.60 -7.45
CA ALA A 12 5.56 16.10 -6.12
C ALA A 12 6.39 17.39 -6.20
N ALA A 13 7.41 17.42 -7.07
CA ALA A 13 8.24 18.61 -7.29
C ALA A 13 7.42 19.80 -7.78
N LYS A 14 6.49 19.58 -8.72
CA LYS A 14 5.55 20.60 -9.19
C LYS A 14 4.68 21.14 -8.05
N LEU A 15 4.11 20.27 -7.22
CA LEU A 15 3.25 20.68 -6.12
C LEU A 15 3.99 21.50 -5.05
N PHE A 16 5.25 21.15 -4.75
CA PHE A 16 6.10 21.97 -3.90
C PHE A 16 6.42 23.33 -4.53
N ALA A 17 6.78 23.36 -5.82
CA ALA A 17 7.09 24.60 -6.54
C ALA A 17 5.89 25.55 -6.65
N GLU A 18 4.68 24.99 -6.72
CA GLU A 18 3.42 25.75 -6.75
C GLU A 18 2.88 26.10 -5.35
N ASP A 19 3.61 25.78 -4.27
CA ASP A 19 3.18 25.95 -2.88
C ASP A 19 1.77 25.37 -2.62
N LYS A 20 1.48 24.17 -3.15
CA LYS A 20 0.18 23.50 -2.95
C LYS A 20 0.19 22.50 -1.80
N ILE A 21 1.37 22.05 -1.41
CA ILE A 21 1.59 21.05 -0.35
C ILE A 21 2.75 21.50 0.53
N ASP A 22 2.70 21.13 1.80
CA ASP A 22 3.79 21.33 2.76
C ASP A 22 4.63 20.06 2.93
N VAL A 23 4.02 18.89 2.68
CA VAL A 23 4.68 17.58 2.72
C VAL A 23 4.16 16.65 1.62
N PHE A 24 4.99 15.70 1.19
CA PHE A 24 4.59 14.63 0.28
C PHE A 24 4.89 13.25 0.87
N LEU A 25 3.85 12.43 1.04
CA LEU A 25 3.93 11.08 1.59
C LEU A 25 4.06 10.04 0.47
N ALA A 26 5.11 9.21 0.54
CA ALA A 26 5.36 8.15 -0.43
C ALA A 26 6.19 7.03 0.22
N TRP A 27 7.03 6.35 -0.56
CA TRP A 27 8.00 5.37 -0.09
C TRP A 27 9.43 5.79 -0.42
N GLU A 28 10.39 5.30 0.36
CA GLU A 28 11.82 5.38 0.06
C GLU A 28 12.46 3.99 0.12
N GLN A 29 13.59 3.86 -0.57
CA GLN A 29 14.42 2.67 -0.53
C GLN A 29 15.26 2.66 0.76
N GLY A 30 15.24 1.55 1.49
CA GLY A 30 16.14 1.28 2.60
C GLY A 30 17.50 0.73 2.13
N GLU A 31 18.25 0.12 3.03
CA GLU A 31 19.59 -0.40 2.70
C GLU A 31 19.53 -1.64 1.81
N LEU A 32 18.52 -2.50 2.01
CA LEU A 32 18.31 -3.71 1.23
C LEU A 32 17.15 -3.52 0.25
N ASP A 33 17.18 -4.22 -0.87
CA ASP A 33 16.19 -4.10 -1.96
C ASP A 33 14.74 -4.29 -1.46
N PHE A 34 14.52 -5.22 -0.53
CA PHE A 34 13.21 -5.52 0.06
C PHE A 34 12.79 -4.60 1.21
N GLN A 35 13.63 -3.65 1.61
CA GLN A 35 13.35 -2.72 2.71
C GLN A 35 12.80 -1.39 2.22
N THR A 36 11.66 -1.41 1.56
CA THR A 36 10.96 -0.17 1.22
C THR A 36 10.14 0.31 2.41
N LYS A 37 10.23 1.58 2.79
CA LYS A 37 9.54 2.13 3.97
C LYS A 37 8.77 3.40 3.63
N SER A 38 7.81 3.78 4.48
CA SER A 38 7.08 5.05 4.32
C SER A 38 8.06 6.21 4.45
N TYR A 39 7.92 7.19 3.57
CA TYR A 39 8.76 8.38 3.50
C TYR A 39 7.92 9.65 3.48
N VAL A 40 8.48 10.72 4.05
CA VAL A 40 7.89 12.07 4.06
C VAL A 40 8.91 13.02 3.45
N ALA A 41 8.66 13.47 2.22
CA ALA A 41 9.40 14.57 1.63
C ALA A 41 8.86 15.89 2.18
N ARG A 42 9.75 16.82 2.53
CA ARG A 42 9.39 18.16 3.03
C ARG A 42 9.85 19.29 2.12
N SER A 43 10.57 18.98 1.05
CA SER A 43 11.01 19.95 0.05
C SER A 43 11.12 19.32 -1.35
N ALA A 44 11.37 20.16 -2.35
CA ALA A 44 11.63 19.69 -3.71
C ALA A 44 12.90 18.84 -3.82
N GLU A 45 13.92 19.09 -2.98
CA GLU A 45 15.16 18.30 -2.95
C GLU A 45 14.94 16.89 -2.39
N ASP A 46 14.02 16.74 -1.45
CA ASP A 46 13.66 15.45 -0.83
C ASP A 46 12.97 14.50 -1.82
N VAL A 47 12.29 15.06 -2.84
CA VAL A 47 11.53 14.30 -3.83
C VAL A 47 12.38 13.23 -4.51
N LYS A 48 13.69 13.46 -4.70
CA LYS A 48 14.59 12.47 -5.33
C LYS A 48 14.66 11.13 -4.59
N ASN A 49 14.34 11.12 -3.29
CA ASN A 49 14.36 9.92 -2.45
C ASN A 49 13.08 9.07 -2.60
N ILE A 50 12.02 9.64 -3.22
CA ILE A 50 10.77 8.93 -3.45
C ILE A 50 10.99 7.78 -4.42
N VAL A 51 10.50 6.60 -4.07
CA VAL A 51 10.56 5.38 -4.86
C VAL A 51 9.19 4.72 -4.90
N PHE A 52 8.86 4.10 -6.04
CA PHE A 52 7.82 3.10 -6.17
C PHE A 52 8.41 1.85 -6.82
N ASN A 53 8.54 0.76 -6.05
CA ASN A 53 9.11 -0.52 -6.48
C ASN A 53 8.19 -1.69 -6.10
N GLU A 54 8.64 -2.91 -6.35
CA GLU A 54 7.87 -4.14 -6.06
C GLU A 54 7.68 -4.43 -4.56
N TYR A 55 8.42 -3.72 -3.69
CA TYR A 55 8.35 -3.83 -2.24
C TYR A 55 7.63 -2.65 -1.57
N ALA A 56 6.99 -1.76 -2.34
CA ALA A 56 6.15 -0.66 -1.84
C ALA A 56 4.80 -1.15 -1.26
N ILE A 57 4.83 -2.21 -0.44
CA ILE A 57 3.68 -2.94 0.11
C ILE A 57 2.99 -2.23 1.28
N TYR A 58 3.72 -1.38 2.00
CA TYR A 58 3.23 -0.68 3.19
C TYR A 58 2.21 0.40 2.81
N ASN A 59 1.17 0.52 3.63
CA ASN A 59 0.11 1.49 3.41
C ASN A 59 0.52 2.85 3.97
N VAL A 60 0.77 3.81 3.08
CA VAL A 60 1.19 5.17 3.44
C VAL A 60 0.04 6.03 3.99
N ALA A 61 -1.22 5.65 3.76
CA ALA A 61 -2.36 6.37 4.33
C ALA A 61 -2.33 6.34 5.87
N ASN A 62 -1.75 5.30 6.48
CA ASN A 62 -1.58 5.22 7.93
C ASN A 62 -0.71 6.37 8.48
N SER A 63 0.22 6.88 7.68
CA SER A 63 1.08 7.99 8.08
C SER A 63 0.30 9.31 8.21
N LEU A 64 -0.88 9.44 7.57
CA LEU A 64 -1.74 10.62 7.69
C LEU A 64 -2.18 10.89 9.14
N LEU A 65 -2.34 9.84 9.96
CA LEU A 65 -2.70 9.99 11.37
C LEU A 65 -1.65 10.77 12.18
N LYS A 66 -0.39 10.77 11.75
CA LYS A 66 0.67 11.59 12.37
C LYS A 66 0.51 13.09 12.10
N PHE A 67 -0.29 13.44 11.09
CA PHE A 67 -0.57 14.82 10.64
C PHE A 67 -2.00 15.25 10.95
N ARG A 68 -2.77 14.42 11.68
CA ARG A 68 -4.18 14.69 12.03
C ARG A 68 -4.33 16.09 12.64
N ASP A 69 -3.52 16.35 13.66
CA ASP A 69 -3.57 17.58 14.47
C ASP A 69 -2.73 18.71 13.88
N SER A 70 -2.03 18.48 12.76
CA SER A 70 -1.31 19.54 12.04
C SER A 70 -2.23 20.28 11.06
N HIS A 71 -1.77 21.41 10.55
CA HIS A 71 -2.45 22.19 9.52
C HIS A 71 -1.78 22.04 8.13
N GLU A 72 -0.81 21.14 8.02
CA GLU A 72 -0.09 20.90 6.77
C GLU A 72 -1.06 20.39 5.67
N ARG A 73 -0.84 20.91 4.46
CA ARG A 73 -1.37 20.43 3.18
C ARG A 73 -0.52 19.26 2.72
N ILE A 74 -1.15 18.14 2.40
CA ILE A 74 -0.46 16.86 2.25
C ILE A 74 -0.64 16.34 0.83
N GLY A 75 0.45 16.23 0.09
CA GLY A 75 0.53 15.37 -1.08
C GLY A 75 0.72 13.91 -0.66
N ILE A 76 0.10 12.96 -1.34
CA ILE A 76 0.29 11.53 -1.04
C ILE A 76 0.19 10.67 -2.30
N ALA A 77 1.17 9.78 -2.48
CA ALA A 77 1.13 8.75 -3.51
C ALA A 77 0.46 7.47 -2.97
N VAL A 78 -0.60 6.99 -3.61
CA VAL A 78 -1.41 5.87 -3.09
C VAL A 78 -1.66 4.77 -4.10
N LYS A 79 -1.56 3.51 -3.64
CA LYS A 79 -2.09 2.35 -4.36
C LYS A 79 -3.61 2.22 -4.15
N GLY A 80 -4.25 1.28 -4.86
CA GLY A 80 -5.66 0.93 -4.62
C GLY A 80 -5.99 0.67 -3.15
N CYS A 81 -5.21 -0.18 -2.47
CA CYS A 81 -5.40 -0.46 -1.05
C CYS A 81 -5.22 0.75 -0.13
N ASP A 82 -4.30 1.66 -0.46
CA ASP A 82 -4.00 2.85 0.34
C ASP A 82 -5.12 3.89 0.19
N SER A 83 -5.63 4.07 -1.03
CA SER A 83 -6.74 4.98 -1.33
C SER A 83 -8.02 4.62 -0.57
N ARG A 84 -8.32 3.33 -0.41
CA ARG A 84 -9.45 2.88 0.45
C ARG A 84 -9.19 3.21 1.92
N GLY A 85 -7.94 3.17 2.36
CA GLY A 85 -7.53 3.64 3.69
C GLY A 85 -7.82 5.12 3.88
N ILE A 86 -7.51 5.95 2.87
CA ILE A 86 -7.89 7.38 2.87
C ILE A 86 -9.41 7.54 2.99
N VAL A 87 -10.21 6.79 2.22
CA VAL A 87 -11.68 6.87 2.31
C VAL A 87 -12.15 6.62 3.75
N ARG A 88 -11.61 5.61 4.45
CA ARG A 88 -11.93 5.38 5.87
C ARG A 88 -11.56 6.58 6.74
N LEU A 89 -10.34 7.11 6.59
CA LEU A 89 -9.90 8.28 7.37
C LEU A 89 -10.75 9.54 7.12
N LEU A 90 -11.29 9.71 5.92
CA LEU A 90 -12.21 10.81 5.60
C LEU A 90 -13.59 10.58 6.22
N GLU A 91 -14.15 9.37 6.09
CA GLU A 91 -15.45 9.02 6.68
C GLU A 91 -15.43 9.07 8.22
N ASP A 92 -14.32 8.67 8.84
CA ASP A 92 -14.10 8.71 10.29
C ASP A 92 -13.69 10.11 10.79
N LEU A 93 -13.74 11.13 9.91
CA LEU A 93 -13.38 12.53 10.19
C LEU A 93 -11.96 12.72 10.76
N GLN A 94 -11.05 11.76 10.52
CA GLN A 94 -9.65 11.86 10.93
C GLN A 94 -8.85 12.77 10.00
N MET A 95 -9.28 12.93 8.75
CA MET A 95 -8.65 13.81 7.78
C MET A 95 -9.70 14.62 7.01
N LYS A 96 -9.32 15.84 6.62
CA LYS A 96 -10.14 16.71 5.76
C LYS A 96 -9.71 16.55 4.30
N ARG A 97 -10.65 16.36 3.39
CA ARG A 97 -10.36 16.07 1.96
C ARG A 97 -9.62 17.22 1.27
N GLU A 98 -9.95 18.45 1.62
CA GLU A 98 -9.36 19.68 1.10
C GLU A 98 -7.88 19.86 1.50
N ARG A 99 -7.40 19.13 2.52
CA ARG A 99 -5.99 19.11 2.91
C ARG A 99 -5.16 18.12 2.09
N LEU A 100 -5.79 17.30 1.24
CA LEU A 100 -5.12 16.20 0.54
C LEU A 100 -5.01 16.50 -0.96
N TYR A 101 -3.83 16.18 -1.50
CA TYR A 101 -3.60 16.01 -2.93
C TYR A 101 -3.14 14.58 -3.18
N ILE A 102 -3.94 13.78 -3.89
CA ILE A 102 -3.80 12.34 -3.96
C ILE A 102 -3.33 11.92 -5.36
N VAL A 103 -2.12 11.38 -5.44
CA VAL A 103 -1.54 10.79 -6.65
C VAL A 103 -1.80 9.29 -6.64
N GLY A 104 -2.77 8.84 -7.42
CA GLY A 104 -3.20 7.45 -7.51
C GLY A 104 -2.30 6.61 -8.41
N ILE A 105 -2.01 5.37 -7.98
CA ILE A 105 -1.18 4.41 -8.70
C ILE A 105 -1.93 3.07 -8.83
N PRO A 106 -2.37 2.71 -10.05
CA PRO A 106 -2.82 1.35 -10.36
C PRO A 106 -1.76 0.31 -10.02
N CYS A 107 -2.08 -0.62 -9.12
CA CYS A 107 -1.09 -1.49 -8.49
C CYS A 107 -1.05 -2.90 -9.12
N PRO A 108 0.07 -3.33 -9.74
CA PRO A 108 0.23 -4.67 -10.31
C PRO A 108 0.40 -5.77 -9.23
N GLY A 109 0.44 -5.39 -7.95
CA GLY A 109 0.75 -6.29 -6.83
C GLY A 109 2.13 -5.98 -6.26
N MET A 110 2.32 -6.28 -4.97
CA MET A 110 3.57 -6.08 -4.26
C MET A 110 4.07 -7.40 -3.71
N LYS A 111 5.39 -7.57 -3.67
CA LYS A 111 6.06 -8.72 -3.07
C LYS A 111 6.06 -8.65 -1.55
N ASP A 112 6.17 -9.81 -0.92
CA ASP A 112 6.30 -9.90 0.53
C ASP A 112 7.78 -9.70 0.97
N PRO A 113 8.11 -8.60 1.65
CA PRO A 113 9.47 -8.36 2.11
C PRO A 113 9.93 -9.38 3.15
N LEU A 114 9.02 -10.08 3.85
CA LEU A 114 9.39 -11.09 4.85
C LEU A 114 9.98 -12.35 4.20
N ILE A 115 9.49 -12.74 3.02
CA ILE A 115 10.05 -13.87 2.27
C ILE A 115 11.48 -13.54 1.83
N ALA A 116 11.68 -12.36 1.25
CA ALA A 116 12.99 -11.88 0.86
C ALA A 116 13.96 -11.76 2.07
N ALA A 117 13.47 -11.25 3.21
CA ALA A 117 14.25 -11.17 4.44
C ALA A 117 14.68 -12.54 4.98
N ARG A 118 13.79 -13.55 4.94
CA ARG A 118 14.12 -14.93 5.33
C ARG A 118 15.16 -15.56 4.41
N ASN A 119 14.98 -15.39 3.10
CA ASN A 119 15.93 -15.83 2.08
C ASN A 119 17.32 -15.19 2.29
N TYR A 120 17.35 -13.90 2.65
CA TYR A 120 18.58 -13.16 2.94
C TYR A 120 19.27 -13.62 4.24
N GLY A 121 18.49 -13.91 5.28
CA GLY A 121 19.02 -14.32 6.59
C GLY A 121 19.64 -15.72 6.63
N GLY A 122 19.36 -16.58 5.64
CA GLY A 122 19.97 -17.92 5.53
C GLY A 122 19.49 -18.95 6.56
N PHE A 123 18.38 -18.67 7.26
CA PHE A 123 17.81 -19.57 8.28
C PHE A 123 17.00 -20.74 7.70
N GLU A 124 16.69 -20.71 6.40
CA GLU A 124 15.93 -21.76 5.72
C GLU A 124 16.82 -22.62 4.82
N GLN A 125 16.53 -23.92 4.77
CA GLN A 125 17.27 -24.89 3.95
C GLN A 125 17.10 -24.67 2.44
N ALA A 126 15.97 -24.08 2.03
CA ALA A 126 15.67 -23.77 0.64
C ALA A 126 15.12 -22.34 0.53
N LYS A 127 15.50 -21.64 -0.54
CA LYS A 127 14.93 -20.32 -0.83
C LYS A 127 13.48 -20.47 -1.26
N GLN A 128 12.61 -19.67 -0.66
CA GLN A 128 11.22 -19.56 -1.08
C GLN A 128 11.11 -18.60 -2.27
N GLU A 129 10.10 -18.81 -3.12
CA GLU A 129 9.82 -17.91 -4.22
C GLU A 129 9.33 -16.55 -3.71
N GLU A 130 10.00 -15.47 -4.11
CA GLU A 130 9.64 -14.09 -3.79
C GLU A 130 8.49 -13.61 -4.69
N GLY A 131 7.35 -14.27 -4.56
CA GLY A 131 6.12 -13.95 -5.28
C GLY A 131 5.37 -12.74 -4.70
N LEU A 132 4.16 -12.49 -5.22
CA LEU A 132 3.27 -11.50 -4.65
C LEU A 132 2.91 -11.85 -3.20
N ALA A 133 2.78 -10.84 -2.36
CA ALA A 133 2.29 -11.02 -1.00
C ALA A 133 0.88 -11.61 -1.02
N LYS A 134 0.55 -12.44 -0.02
CA LYS A 134 -0.74 -13.16 0.06
C LYS A 134 -1.94 -12.23 -0.17
N LYS A 135 -1.95 -11.04 0.45
CA LYS A 135 -3.01 -10.04 0.30
C LYS A 135 -3.15 -9.47 -1.12
N CYS A 136 -2.11 -9.55 -1.94
CA CYS A 136 -2.07 -9.05 -3.31
C CYS A 136 -2.54 -10.08 -4.35
N LEU A 137 -2.51 -11.38 -4.01
CA LEU A 137 -2.98 -12.47 -4.87
C LEU A 137 -4.49 -12.35 -5.12
N ASP A 138 -5.28 -12.05 -4.09
CA ASP A 138 -6.74 -11.94 -4.19
C ASP A 138 -7.24 -10.49 -4.20
N CYS A 139 -6.46 -9.57 -4.77
CA CYS A 139 -6.81 -8.15 -4.76
C CYS A 139 -8.02 -7.85 -5.66
N ILE A 140 -9.11 -7.35 -5.07
CA ILE A 140 -10.33 -6.96 -5.79
C ILE A 140 -10.30 -5.54 -6.36
N GLU A 141 -9.43 -4.67 -5.82
CA GLU A 141 -9.41 -3.24 -6.17
C GLU A 141 -7.95 -2.76 -6.29
N PRO A 142 -7.29 -3.03 -7.43
CA PRO A 142 -5.90 -2.63 -7.64
C PRO A 142 -5.77 -1.14 -8.00
N ASN A 143 -6.85 -0.52 -8.47
CA ASN A 143 -6.88 0.88 -8.89
C ASN A 143 -7.26 1.78 -7.71
N PRO A 144 -6.73 3.02 -7.64
CA PRO A 144 -7.13 3.98 -6.61
C PRO A 144 -8.61 4.36 -6.78
N VAL A 145 -9.38 4.33 -5.69
CA VAL A 145 -10.81 4.70 -5.70
C VAL A 145 -11.06 6.20 -5.46
N ILE A 146 -10.05 6.88 -4.94
CA ILE A 146 -10.02 8.33 -4.74
C ILE A 146 -8.63 8.83 -5.13
N TYR A 147 -8.57 9.84 -6.00
CA TYR A 147 -7.35 10.47 -6.48
C TYR A 147 -7.66 11.82 -7.14
N ASP A 148 -6.64 12.67 -7.25
CA ASP A 148 -6.65 13.91 -8.03
C ASP A 148 -5.96 13.68 -9.40
N GLU A 149 -4.87 12.92 -9.41
CA GLU A 149 -4.15 12.49 -10.62
C GLU A 149 -3.85 10.99 -10.57
N ILE A 150 -3.76 10.33 -11.73
CA ILE A 150 -3.44 8.91 -11.84
C ILE A 150 -2.16 8.68 -12.65
N VAL A 151 -1.30 7.80 -12.15
CA VAL A 151 0.00 7.50 -12.76
C VAL A 151 0.11 6.02 -13.10
N GLY A 152 0.06 5.74 -14.40
CA GLY A 152 0.21 4.38 -14.94
C GLY A 152 -1.10 3.78 -15.46
N PRO A 153 -1.01 2.64 -16.16
CA PRO A 153 -2.17 1.98 -16.75
C PRO A 153 -3.03 1.30 -15.68
N LEU A 154 -4.35 1.35 -15.86
CA LEU A 154 -5.29 0.63 -15.01
C LEU A 154 -4.97 -0.87 -14.96
N GLN A 155 -5.26 -1.47 -13.82
CA GLN A 155 -5.03 -2.88 -13.53
C GLN A 155 -6.36 -3.61 -13.38
N SER A 156 -6.40 -4.87 -13.81
CA SER A 156 -7.55 -5.75 -13.55
C SER A 156 -7.46 -6.32 -12.13
N PRO A 157 -8.59 -6.50 -11.44
CA PRO A 157 -8.65 -7.29 -10.21
C PRO A 157 -8.03 -8.67 -10.40
N ARG A 158 -7.33 -9.16 -9.36
CA ARG A 158 -6.68 -10.48 -9.37
C ARG A 158 -7.48 -11.56 -8.66
N GLN A 159 -8.50 -11.17 -7.89
CA GLN A 159 -9.39 -12.15 -7.27
C GLN A 159 -9.94 -13.12 -8.32
N SER A 160 -9.59 -14.39 -8.13
CA SER A 160 -10.14 -15.51 -8.90
C SER A 160 -11.07 -16.32 -8.00
N GLY A 161 -12.25 -16.68 -8.52
CA GLY A 161 -13.22 -17.47 -7.76
C GLY A 161 -13.97 -16.67 -6.69
N GLU A 162 -14.55 -17.38 -5.73
CA GLU A 162 -15.40 -16.78 -4.72
C GLU A 162 -14.60 -16.33 -3.48
N ARG A 163 -14.64 -15.03 -3.16
CA ARG A 163 -13.94 -14.40 -2.02
C ARG A 163 -14.10 -15.13 -0.69
N PHE A 164 -15.30 -15.65 -0.43
CA PHE A 164 -15.70 -16.25 0.84
C PHE A 164 -15.92 -17.76 0.73
N ALA A 165 -15.34 -18.43 -0.27
CA ALA A 165 -15.44 -19.89 -0.44
C ALA A 165 -15.09 -20.65 0.85
N ARG A 166 -13.99 -20.27 1.51
CA ARG A 166 -13.57 -20.89 2.77
C ARG A 166 -14.53 -20.62 3.93
N VAL A 167 -15.21 -19.47 3.93
CA VAL A 167 -16.25 -19.17 4.94
C VAL A 167 -17.46 -20.05 4.71
N LYS A 168 -17.91 -20.22 3.47
CA LYS A 168 -19.01 -21.13 3.14
C LYS A 168 -18.72 -22.59 3.52
N GLU A 169 -17.49 -23.05 3.30
CA GLU A 169 -17.05 -24.38 3.76
C GLU A 169 -17.21 -24.51 5.28
N LEU A 170 -16.78 -23.51 6.05
CA LEU A 170 -16.90 -23.50 7.52
C LEU A 170 -18.36 -23.36 7.99
N GLU A 171 -19.18 -22.58 7.29
CA GLU A 171 -20.62 -22.43 7.59
C GLU A 171 -21.40 -23.71 7.29
N GLY A 172 -20.92 -24.55 6.36
CA GLY A 172 -21.48 -25.86 6.04
C GLY A 172 -21.10 -26.97 7.03
N MET A 173 -20.11 -26.75 7.91
CA MET A 173 -19.72 -27.72 8.94
C MET A 173 -20.75 -27.79 10.06
N SER A 174 -20.87 -28.98 10.68
CA SER A 174 -21.60 -29.12 11.95
C SER A 174 -20.96 -28.28 13.07
N ALA A 175 -21.68 -28.10 14.17
CA ALA A 175 -21.17 -27.35 15.32
C ALA A 175 -19.89 -27.98 15.89
N ASP A 176 -19.84 -29.31 15.99
CA ASP A 176 -18.69 -30.05 16.54
C ASP A 176 -17.47 -29.98 15.62
N GLU A 177 -17.66 -30.16 14.31
CA GLU A 177 -16.57 -30.05 13.32
C GLU A 177 -15.97 -28.64 13.29
N ARG A 178 -16.83 -27.62 13.31
CA ARG A 178 -16.39 -26.22 13.34
C ARG A 178 -15.72 -25.88 14.67
N TYR A 179 -16.19 -26.42 15.79
CA TYR A 179 -15.53 -26.26 17.09
C TYR A 179 -14.12 -26.86 17.05
N GLN A 180 -13.98 -28.09 16.56
CA GLN A 180 -12.68 -28.76 16.47
C GLN A 180 -11.72 -27.99 15.55
N PHE A 181 -12.20 -27.52 14.40
CA PHE A 181 -11.41 -26.69 13.49
C PHE A 181 -10.83 -25.45 14.18
N TRP A 182 -11.64 -24.71 14.94
CA TRP A 182 -11.17 -23.53 15.67
C TRP A 182 -10.27 -23.89 16.84
N ALA A 183 -10.54 -24.99 17.55
CA ALA A 183 -9.69 -25.48 18.63
C ALA A 183 -8.27 -25.78 18.13
N ASP A 184 -8.14 -26.47 17.00
CA ASP A 184 -6.83 -26.81 16.40
C ASP A 184 -6.13 -25.59 15.78
N THR A 185 -6.89 -24.61 15.28
CA THR A 185 -6.33 -23.40 14.65
C THR A 185 -5.84 -22.37 15.68
N LEU A 186 -6.49 -22.30 16.84
CA LEU A 186 -6.24 -21.31 17.89
C LEU A 186 -5.41 -21.84 19.07
N SER A 187 -5.11 -23.15 19.10
CA SER A 187 -4.17 -23.77 20.04
C SER A 187 -2.71 -23.45 19.70
#